data_AF-A0A285TUR7-F1
#
_entry.id   AF-A0A285TUR7-F1
#
_cell.length_a   1.000
_cell.length_b   1.000
_cell.length_c   1.000
_cell.angle_alpha   90.00
_cell.angle_beta   90.00
_cell.angle_gamma   90.00
#
_symmetry.space_group_name_H-M   'P 1'
#
loop_
_entity.id
_entity.type
_entity.pdbx_description
1 polymer ?
#
loop_
_entity_poly.entity_id
_entity_poly.type
_entity_poly.pdbx_seq_one_letter_code
_entity_poly.pdbx_strand_id
1 'polypeptide(L)' 'MEPKYVLILDFFVGCLNIIRLTDEELRESENYENFEDFLSTIEERYGFRLNSCQWMTTENLDIYCYQNGEETELNLL' A
#
# COMPACT_ATOMS: atom_id res chain seq x y z
N MET A 1 0.25 -13.67 -8.69
CA MET A 1 0.48 -12.28 -9.12
C MET A 1 1.71 -11.81 -8.38
N GLU A 2 2.70 -11.23 -9.06
CA GLU A 2 3.87 -10.67 -8.37
C GLU A 2 3.47 -9.32 -7.78
N PRO A 3 3.50 -9.15 -6.45
CA PRO A 3 3.19 -7.86 -5.85
C PRO A 3 4.23 -6.82 -6.31
N LYS A 4 3.81 -5.63 -6.75
CA LYS A 4 4.74 -4.51 -7.03
C LYS A 4 4.40 -3.29 -6.17
N TYR A 5 3.11 -3.11 -5.90
CA TYR A 5 2.58 -2.08 -5.03
C TYR A 5 1.89 -2.70 -3.83
N VAL A 6 2.04 -2.05 -2.69
CA VAL A 6 1.24 -2.28 -1.49
C VAL A 6 0.41 -1.01 -1.26
N LEU A 7 -0.90 -1.19 -1.19
CA LEU A 7 -1.84 -0.12 -0.84
C LEU A 7 -2.21 -0.30 0.62
N ILE A 8 -1.94 0.71 1.46
CA ILE A 8 -2.26 0.71 2.89
C ILE A 8 -3.34 1.76 3.14
N LEU A 9 -4.52 1.31 3.57
CA LEU A 9 -5.62 2.15 4.04
C LEU A 9 -5.48 2.37 5.54
N ASP A 10 -4.95 3.54 5.94
CA ASP A 10 -4.73 3.89 7.35
C ASP A 10 -5.95 4.62 7.92
N PHE A 11 -6.65 3.96 8.86
CA PHE A 11 -7.86 4.51 9.47
C PHE A 11 -7.58 5.44 10.66
N PHE A 12 -6.34 5.44 11.18
CA PHE A 12 -5.97 6.26 12.32
C PHE A 12 -5.80 7.73 11.91
N VAL A 13 -5.20 7.98 10.74
CA VAL A 13 -5.04 9.33 10.18
C VAL A 13 -5.89 9.60 8.94
N GLY A 14 -6.53 8.57 8.38
CA GLY A 14 -7.39 8.71 7.20
C GLY A 14 -6.60 8.95 5.92
N CYS A 15 -5.53 8.18 5.68
CA CYS A 15 -4.71 8.30 4.48
C CYS A 15 -4.60 6.98 3.70
N LEU A 16 -4.29 7.10 2.41
CA LEU A 16 -3.90 5.98 1.55
C LEU A 16 -2.38 6.08 1.31
N ASN A 17 -1.61 5.11 1.81
CA ASN A 17 -0.21 4.98 1.46
C ASN A 17 -0.08 4.07 0.24
N ILE A 18 0.69 4.52 -0.73
CA ILE A 18 0.98 3.78 -1.96
C ILE A 18 2.47 3.49 -1.96
N ILE A 19 2.83 2.26 -1.64
CA ILE A 19 4.22 1.83 -1.52
C ILE A 19 4.56 1.00 -2.75
N ARG A 20 5.54 1.44 -3.55
CA ARG A 20 6.16 0.58 -4.57
C ARG A 20 7.34 -0.13 -3.92
N LEU A 21 7.25 -1.46 -3.80
CA LEU A 21 8.33 -2.24 -3.21
C LEU A 21 9.55 -2.21 -4.12
N THR A 22 10.72 -2.13 -3.50
CA THR A 22 11.99 -2.32 -4.19
C THR A 22 12.20 -3.79 -4.55
N ASP A 23 13.08 -4.06 -5.52
CA ASP A 23 13.43 -5.44 -5.88
C ASP A 23 14.00 -6.24 -4.68
N GLU A 24 14.67 -5.55 -3.76
CA GLU A 24 15.20 -6.15 -2.53
C GLU A 24 14.07 -6.50 -1.55
N GLU A 25 13.14 -5.58 -1.31
CA GLU A 25 11.96 -5.83 -0.46
C GLU A 25 11.06 -6.93 -1.03
N LEU A 26 10.92 -7.01 -2.35
CA LEU A 26 10.17 -8.08 -3.00
C LEU A 26 10.81 -9.44 -2.75
N ARG A 27 12.12 -9.57 -2.96
CA ARG A 27 12.85 -10.81 -2.67
C ARG A 27 12.79 -11.16 -1.19
N GLU A 28 12.92 -10.16 -0.32
CA GLU A 28 12.85 -10.36 1.12
C GLU A 28 11.46 -10.84 1.56
N SER A 29 10.39 -10.35 0.92
CA SER A 29 9.02 -10.78 1.23
C SER A 29 8.77 -12.28 1.00
N GLU A 30 9.56 -12.93 0.13
CA GLU A 30 9.48 -14.38 -0.13
C GLU A 30 10.03 -15.22 1.03
N ASN A 31 10.76 -14.61 1.98
CA ASN A 31 11.33 -15.29 3.14
C ASN A 31 10.35 -15.44 4.32
N TYR A 32 9.13 -14.90 4.20
CA TYR A 32 8.12 -14.88 5.27
C TYR A 32 6.99 -15.89 4.99
N GLU A 33 6.39 -16.45 6.05
CA GLU A 33 5.28 -17.40 5.92
C GLU A 33 4.04 -16.76 5.29
N ASN A 34 3.79 -15.49 5.65
CA ASN A 34 2.75 -14.69 5.05
C ASN A 34 3.23 -13.25 4.80
N PHE A 35 2.52 -12.55 3.93
CA PHE A 35 2.92 -11.20 3.51
C PHE A 35 2.70 -10.15 4.62
N GLU A 36 1.78 -10.40 5.55
CA GLU A 36 1.52 -9.51 6.69
C GLU A 36 2.72 -9.47 7.64
N ASP A 37 3.38 -10.61 7.87
CA ASP A 37 4.62 -10.69 8.64
C ASP A 37 5.72 -9.83 8.00
N PHE A 38 5.86 -9.89 6.68
CA PHE A 38 6.77 -9.01 5.94
C PHE A 38 6.41 -7.53 6.14
N LEU A 39 5.12 -7.16 6.00
CA LEU A 39 4.66 -5.78 6.17
C LEU A 39 4.99 -5.22 7.56
N SER A 40 4.91 -6.05 8.60
CA SER A 40 5.26 -5.64 9.97
C SER A 40 6.70 -5.15 10.10
N THR A 41 7.60 -5.63 9.23
CA THR A 41 9.03 -5.25 9.25
C THR A 41 9.32 -3.90 8.59
N ILE A 42 8.40 -3.40 7.76
CA ILE A 42 8.56 -2.14 7.01
C ILE A 42 7.65 -1.01 7.52
N GLU A 43 6.87 -1.25 8.59
CA GLU A 43 5.99 -0.27 9.24
C GLU A 43 6.72 1.04 9.56
N GLU A 44 7.86 0.96 10.23
CA GLU A 44 8.65 2.14 10.62
C GLU A 44 9.24 2.86 9.41
N ARG A 45 9.68 2.11 8.40
CA ARG A 45 10.30 2.66 7.18
C ARG A 45 9.33 3.53 6.40
N TYR A 46 8.08 3.09 6.26
CA TYR A 46 7.06 3.78 5.47
C TYR A 46 6.04 4.56 6.32
N GLY A 47 6.14 4.49 7.64
CA GLY A 47 5.38 5.33 8.56
C GLY A 47 3.90 4.96 8.70
N PHE A 48 3.57 3.67 8.64
CA PHE A 48 2.20 3.17 8.88
C PHE A 48 2.16 2.25 10.12
N ARG A 49 0.94 1.96 10.61
CA ARG A 49 0.73 0.98 11.69
C ARG A 49 -0.18 -0.13 11.21
N LEU A 50 0.37 -1.32 10.98
CA LEU A 50 -0.35 -2.41 10.31
C LEU A 50 -1.65 -2.79 11.04
N ASN A 51 -1.62 -2.78 12.38
CA ASN A 51 -2.79 -3.04 13.23
C ASN A 51 -3.94 -2.02 13.11
N SER A 52 -3.67 -0.87 12.49
CA SER A 52 -4.62 0.24 12.28
C SER A 52 -4.90 0.44 10.79
N CYS A 53 -4.54 -0.54 9.96
CA CYS A 53 -4.69 -0.48 8.51
C CYS A 53 -5.44 -1.67 7.92
N GLN A 54 -5.98 -1.49 6.72
CA GLN A 54 -6.21 -2.58 5.78
C GLN A 54 -5.21 -2.45 4.63
N TRP A 55 -4.90 -3.56 3.96
CA TRP A 55 -3.94 -3.53 2.88
C TRP A 55 -4.29 -4.47 1.74
N MET A 56 -3.74 -4.19 0.57
CA MET A 56 -3.73 -5.11 -0.57
C MET A 56 -2.45 -4.95 -1.38
N THR A 57 -2.11 -5.98 -2.16
CA THR A 57 -1.03 -5.90 -3.13
C THR A 57 -1.58 -5.87 -4.55
N THR A 58 -0.88 -5.19 -5.45
CA THR A 58 -1.18 -5.22 -6.89
C THR A 58 0.10 -5.16 -7.72
N GLU A 59 0.05 -5.74 -8.91
CA GLU A 59 1.13 -5.66 -9.88
C GLU A 59 1.08 -4.33 -10.66
N ASN A 60 -0.12 -3.92 -11.07
CA ASN A 60 -0.35 -2.69 -11.81
C ASN A 60 -1.19 -1.75 -10.95
N LEU A 61 -0.88 -0.46 -11.01
CA LEU A 61 -1.56 0.55 -10.21
C LEU A 61 -2.10 1.65 -11.13
N ASP A 62 -3.43 1.74 -11.16
CA ASP A 62 -4.16 2.88 -11.71
C ASP A 62 -4.95 3.50 -10.56
N ILE A 63 -4.87 4.82 -10.40
CA ILE A 63 -5.54 5.57 -9.34
C ILE A 63 -6.60 6.45 -10.00
N TYR A 64 -7.85 6.23 -9.64
CA TYR A 64 -8.99 7.01 -10.12
C TYR A 64 -9.62 7.75 -8.94
N CYS A 65 -9.82 9.05 -9.11
CA CYS A 65 -10.43 9.92 -8.12
C CYS A 65 -11.77 10.40 -8.66
N TYR A 66 -12.78 10.49 -7.79
CA TYR A 66 -14.11 10.94 -8.19
C TYR A 66 -14.62 12.00 -7.23
N GLN A 67 -15.18 13.08 -7.78
CA GLN A 67 -15.88 14.12 -7.03
C GLN A 67 -17.26 14.33 -7.67
N ASN A 68 -18.31 14.27 -6.85
CA ASN A 68 -19.70 14.41 -7.31
C ASN A 68 -20.12 13.39 -8.40
N GLY A 69 -19.48 12.22 -8.44
CA GLY A 69 -19.78 11.16 -9.41
C GLY A 69 -19.05 11.29 -10.75
N GLU A 70 -18.16 12.27 -10.90
CA GLU A 70 -17.31 12.45 -12.08
C GLU A 70 -15.85 12.23 -11.72
N GLU A 71 -15.07 11.66 -12.66
CA GLU A 71 -13.63 11.47 -12.48
C GLU A 71 -12.92 12.83 -12.41
N THR A 72 -11.98 12.97 -11.48
CA THR A 72 -11.19 14.19 -11.25
C THR A 72 -9.71 13.86 -11.08
N GLU A 73 -8.84 14.86 -11.21
CA GLU A 73 -7.41 14.68 -10.94
C GLU A 73 -7.14 14.61 -9.44
N LEU A 74 -6.21 13.74 -9.02
CA LEU A 74 -5.84 13.53 -7.61
C LEU A 74 -5.39 14.83 -6.91
N ASN A 75 -4.72 15.72 -7.63
CA ASN A 75 -4.23 17.02 -7.19
C ASN A 75 -5.33 18.09 -7.02
N LEU A 76 -6.58 17.76 -7.36
CA LEU A 76 -7.74 18.64 -7.22
C LEU A 76 -8.70 18.21 -6.09
N LEU A 77 -8.40 17.11 -5.39
CA LEU A 77 -9.04 16.67 -4.15
C LEU A 77 -8.46 17.42 -2.94
#